data_AF-U5QRD6-F1
#
_entry.id   AF-U5QRD6-F1
#
_cell.length_a   1.000
_cell.length_b   1.000
_cell.length_c   1.000
_cell.angle_alpha   90.00
_cell.angle_beta   90.00
_cell.angle_gamma   90.00
#
_symmetry.space_group_name_H-M   'P 1'
#
loop_
_entity.id
_entity.type
_entity.pdbx_description
1 polymer ?
#
loop_
_entity_poly.entity_id
_entity_poly.type
_entity_poly.pdbx_seq_one_letter_code
_entity_poly.pdbx_strand_id
1 'polypeptide(L)'
;MVGPVACVSEGSERYYRVGEHLYPGVTTILAATRPPEAIEALERWRNRVGVEQAQAIQVAASGRGNRLHALVEQYLRGEPVDTDQAAALQPWWGSVQPALRQIADVRLVEAPLFHPVGCYGGTIDALCRFQGELVALDWKSAERPKRRAWLGDYPLQLAAYLGAVNRLYDLRVASGIIVLAHRQGAARIYRFSGPELRRYWFAWLKRLVQFWSTNDSDPRSAQIVEQIRTAYPAVGTQI
;
A
#
# COMPACT_ATOMS: atom_id res chain seq x y z
N MET A 1 4.60 -23.52 -10.97
CA MET A 1 4.47 -22.76 -9.71
C MET A 1 5.37 -21.55 -9.81
N VAL A 2 4.87 -20.36 -9.50
CA VAL A 2 5.74 -19.19 -9.39
C VAL A 2 6.60 -19.38 -8.14
N GLY A 3 7.91 -19.16 -8.25
CA GLY A 3 8.83 -19.25 -7.11
C GLY A 3 8.47 -18.25 -5.99
N PRO A 4 9.14 -18.32 -4.83
CA PRO A 4 8.88 -17.42 -3.71
C PRO A 4 9.09 -15.95 -4.15
N VAL A 5 8.17 -15.07 -3.75
CA VAL A 5 8.29 -13.62 -3.94
C VAL A 5 9.04 -13.07 -2.74
N ALA A 6 10.18 -12.40 -2.97
CA ALA A 6 10.97 -11.80 -1.91
C ALA A 6 11.08 -10.29 -2.09
N CYS A 7 10.78 -9.53 -1.02
CA CYS A 7 11.02 -8.08 -1.01
C CYS A 7 12.51 -7.81 -0.84
N VAL A 8 13.07 -6.93 -1.68
CA VAL A 8 14.44 -6.43 -1.64
C VAL A 8 14.35 -4.91 -1.53
N SER A 9 15.06 -4.31 -0.57
CA SER A 9 15.07 -2.85 -0.41
C SER A 9 16.38 -2.28 -0.92
N GLU A 10 16.31 -1.24 -1.74
CA GLU A 10 17.45 -0.46 -2.23
C GLU A 10 17.25 0.99 -1.80
N GLY A 11 17.94 1.40 -0.73
CA GLY A 11 17.68 2.68 -0.09
C GLY A 11 16.23 2.79 0.41
N SER A 12 15.46 3.74 -0.14
CA SER A 12 14.04 3.93 0.20
C SER A 12 13.08 3.21 -0.76
N GLU A 13 13.60 2.66 -1.84
CA GLU A 13 12.83 1.94 -2.85
C GLU A 13 12.69 0.48 -2.46
N ARG A 14 11.52 -0.08 -2.77
CA ARG A 14 11.24 -1.50 -2.61
C ARG A 14 11.12 -2.14 -3.98
N TYR A 15 11.70 -3.33 -4.09
CA TYR A 15 11.63 -4.19 -5.25
C TYR A 15 11.23 -5.60 -4.81
N TYR A 16 10.68 -6.38 -5.73
CA TYR A 16 10.19 -7.73 -5.46
C TYR A 16 10.79 -8.69 -6.47
N ARG A 17 11.59 -9.63 -5.97
CA ARG A 17 12.23 -10.67 -6.77
C ARG A 17 11.23 -11.79 -7.05
N VAL A 18 11.04 -12.10 -8.32
CA VAL A 18 10.16 -13.18 -8.82
C VAL A 18 10.93 -13.96 -9.89
N GLY A 19 11.47 -15.12 -9.51
CA GLY A 19 12.43 -15.83 -10.35
C GLY A 19 13.66 -14.96 -10.61
N GLU A 20 14.01 -14.75 -11.88
CA GLU A 20 15.13 -13.90 -12.30
C GLU A 20 14.75 -12.42 -12.46
N HIS A 21 13.48 -12.08 -12.26
CA HIS A 21 12.99 -10.72 -12.46
C HIS A 21 12.94 -9.94 -11.16
N LEU A 22 13.26 -8.66 -11.24
CA LEU A 22 13.10 -7.69 -10.17
C LEU A 22 11.99 -6.71 -10.57
N TYR A 23 10.94 -6.62 -9.76
CA TYR A 23 9.79 -5.77 -10.03
C TYR A 23 9.73 -4.60 -9.06
N PRO A 24 9.49 -3.36 -9.53
CA PRO A 24 9.33 -2.22 -8.65
C PRO A 24 8.11 -2.37 -7.75
N GLY A 25 8.26 -1.95 -6.49
CA GLY A 25 7.21 -1.94 -5.50
C GLY A 25 6.17 -0.85 -5.79
N VAL A 26 4.93 -1.08 -5.34
CA VAL A 26 3.84 -0.08 -5.44
C VAL A 26 4.26 1.28 -4.88
N THR A 27 4.92 1.32 -3.72
CA THR A 27 5.37 2.59 -3.12
C THR A 27 6.46 3.28 -3.93
N THR A 28 7.36 2.52 -4.57
CA THR A 28 8.40 3.03 -5.47
C THR A 28 7.77 3.70 -6.69
N ILE A 29 6.82 3.00 -7.33
CA ILE A 29 6.09 3.51 -8.51
C ILE A 29 5.33 4.79 -8.15
N LEU A 30 4.58 4.80 -7.04
CA LEU A 30 3.82 5.98 -6.61
C LEU A 30 4.73 7.17 -6.30
N ALA A 31 5.90 6.93 -5.69
CA ALA A 31 6.87 7.98 -5.41
C ALA A 31 7.48 8.57 -6.69
N ALA A 32 7.90 7.72 -7.63
CA ALA A 32 8.52 8.14 -8.90
C ALA A 32 7.56 8.87 -9.82
N THR A 33 6.26 8.56 -9.75
CA THR A 33 5.24 9.15 -10.62
C THR A 33 4.43 10.27 -9.94
N ARG A 34 4.92 10.79 -8.82
CA ARG A 34 4.18 11.78 -8.02
C ARG A 34 3.75 12.97 -8.88
N PRO A 35 2.47 13.41 -8.82
CA PRO A 35 2.03 14.56 -9.60
C PRO A 35 2.72 15.85 -9.16
N PRO A 36 2.94 16.83 -10.08
CA PRO A 36 3.59 18.10 -9.77
C PRO A 36 2.96 18.83 -8.58
N GLU A 37 1.63 18.89 -8.50
CA GLU A 37 0.93 19.58 -7.42
C GLU A 37 1.21 18.96 -6.03
N ALA A 38 1.41 17.65 -5.99
CA ALA A 38 1.75 16.93 -4.76
C ALA A 38 3.23 17.11 -4.39
N ILE A 39 4.12 17.23 -5.37
CA ILE A 39 5.53 17.60 -5.16
C ILE A 39 5.61 19.00 -4.54
N GLU A 40 4.97 20.00 -5.16
CA GLU A 40 4.97 21.36 -4.64
C GLU A 40 4.33 21.45 -3.24
N ALA A 41 3.25 20.70 -2.98
CA ALA A 41 2.62 20.68 -1.66
C ALA A 41 3.58 20.13 -0.58
N LEU A 42 4.38 19.12 -0.93
CA LEU A 42 5.40 18.56 -0.05
C LEU A 42 6.54 19.56 0.19
N GLU A 43 6.97 20.28 -0.84
CA GLU A 43 7.99 21.33 -0.74
C GLU A 43 7.51 22.50 0.11
N ARG A 44 6.28 23.00 -0.12
CA ARG A 44 5.67 24.04 0.72
C ARG A 44 5.58 23.60 2.19
N TRP A 45 5.22 22.34 2.44
CA TRP A 45 5.23 21.79 3.79
C TRP A 45 6.64 21.74 4.39
N ARG A 46 7.64 21.24 3.65
CA ARG A 46 9.05 21.19 4.07
C ARG A 46 9.61 22.57 4.39
N ASN A 47 9.35 23.56 3.54
CA ASN A 47 9.78 24.95 3.74
C ASN A 47 9.11 25.57 4.98
N ARG A 48 7.84 25.22 5.24
CA ARG A 48 7.11 25.73 6.42
C ARG A 48 7.59 25.14 7.74
N VAL A 49 7.99 23.86 7.77
CA VAL A 49 8.43 23.19 9.01
C VAL A 49 9.95 23.23 9.21
N GLY A 50 10.72 23.48 8.13
CA GLY A 50 12.18 23.38 8.11
C GLY A 50 12.66 22.00 7.67
N VAL A 51 13.75 21.94 6.90
CA VAL A 51 14.25 20.70 6.25
C VAL A 51 14.61 19.63 7.29
N GLU A 52 15.37 19.99 8.32
CA GLU A 52 15.78 19.05 9.39
C GLU A 52 14.57 18.52 10.16
N GLN A 53 13.65 19.40 10.53
CA GLN A 53 12.43 19.02 11.23
C GLN A 53 11.50 18.16 10.36
N ALA A 54 11.41 18.45 9.05
CA ALA A 54 10.68 17.63 8.10
C ALA A 54 11.26 16.22 8.03
N GLN A 55 12.60 16.10 7.96
CA GLN A 55 13.30 14.82 7.94
C GLN A 55 13.04 14.04 9.24
N ALA A 56 13.15 14.69 10.41
CA ALA A 56 12.86 14.08 11.70
C ALA A 56 11.41 13.57 11.78
N ILE A 57 10.44 14.34 11.27
CA ILE A 57 9.03 13.93 11.20
C ILE A 57 8.86 12.71 10.29
N GLN A 58 9.51 12.69 9.11
CA GLN A 58 9.44 11.59 8.16
C GLN A 58 10.02 10.29 8.76
N VAL A 59 11.19 10.36 9.40
CA VAL A 59 11.83 9.21 10.06
C VAL A 59 10.96 8.69 11.21
N ALA A 60 10.47 9.58 12.08
CA ALA A 60 9.60 9.19 13.19
C ALA A 60 8.28 8.56 12.70
N ALA A 61 7.69 9.11 11.64
CA ALA A 61 6.46 8.57 11.05
C ALA A 61 6.68 7.18 10.42
N SER A 62 7.79 6.99 9.71
CA SER A 62 8.17 5.70 9.12
C SER A 62 8.44 4.65 10.20
N GLY A 63 9.27 4.97 11.19
CA GLY A 63 9.60 4.07 12.29
C GLY A 63 8.39 3.72 13.17
N ARG A 64 7.44 4.65 13.36
CA ARG A 64 6.15 4.34 13.97
C ARG A 64 5.33 3.37 13.11
N GLY A 65 5.23 3.64 11.81
CA GLY A 65 4.49 2.78 10.87
C GLY A 65 4.99 1.34 10.93
N ASN A 66 6.28 1.12 10.74
CA ASN A 66 6.89 -0.21 10.77
C ASN A 66 6.60 -0.95 12.07
N ARG A 67 6.77 -0.28 13.22
CA ARG A 67 6.47 -0.87 14.53
C ARG A 67 4.99 -1.17 14.73
N LEU A 68 4.08 -0.33 14.22
CA LEU A 68 2.65 -0.61 14.29
C LEU A 68 2.28 -1.83 13.45
N HIS A 69 2.81 -1.93 12.22
CA HIS A 69 2.60 -3.10 11.36
C HIS A 69 3.09 -4.39 12.03
N ALA A 70 4.27 -4.38 12.64
CA ALA A 70 4.80 -5.56 13.36
C ALA A 70 3.86 -6.03 14.49
N LEU A 71 3.31 -5.10 15.29
CA LEU A 71 2.35 -5.44 16.35
C LEU A 71 1.04 -6.02 15.78
N VAL A 72 0.58 -5.45 14.67
CA VAL A 72 -0.64 -5.92 13.98
C VAL A 72 -0.41 -7.30 13.37
N GLU A 73 0.74 -7.53 12.74
CA GLU A 73 1.14 -8.83 12.20
C GLU A 73 1.15 -9.90 13.29
N GLN A 74 1.84 -9.66 14.41
CA GLN A 74 1.86 -10.57 15.56
C GLN A 74 0.44 -10.92 16.01
N TYR A 75 -0.42 -9.91 16.18
CA TYR A 75 -1.81 -10.11 16.58
C TYR A 75 -2.60 -10.96 15.56
N LEU A 76 -2.48 -10.66 14.26
CA LEU A 76 -3.22 -11.37 13.22
C LEU A 76 -2.73 -12.81 13.01
N ARG A 77 -1.46 -13.09 13.32
CA ARG A 77 -0.89 -14.45 13.31
C ARG A 77 -1.21 -15.25 14.58
N GLY A 78 -1.77 -14.60 15.61
CA GLY A 78 -1.99 -15.22 16.92
C GLY A 78 -0.69 -15.43 17.71
N GLU A 79 0.36 -14.70 17.34
CA GLU A 79 1.66 -14.71 18.03
C GLU A 79 1.62 -13.78 19.25
N PRO A 80 2.50 -13.97 20.24
CA PRO A 80 2.66 -13.02 21.33
C PRO A 80 2.99 -11.62 20.80
N VAL A 81 2.18 -10.63 21.19
CA VAL A 81 2.42 -9.23 20.86
C VAL A 81 3.53 -8.68 21.74
N ASP A 82 4.52 -8.01 21.14
CA ASP A 82 5.59 -7.32 21.86
C ASP A 82 5.01 -6.23 22.77
N THR A 83 5.05 -6.47 24.08
CA THR A 83 4.45 -5.60 25.09
C THR A 83 5.18 -4.28 25.25
N ASP A 84 6.50 -4.26 25.07
CA ASP A 84 7.32 -3.05 25.24
C ASP A 84 7.07 -2.11 24.06
N GLN A 85 7.04 -2.66 22.85
CA GLN A 85 6.69 -1.91 21.64
C GLN A 85 5.22 -1.45 21.67
N ALA A 86 4.31 -2.29 22.13
CA ALA A 86 2.90 -1.93 22.32
C ALA A 86 2.74 -0.77 23.32
N ALA A 87 3.50 -0.77 24.42
CA ALA A 87 3.51 0.32 25.39
C ALA A 87 4.09 1.60 24.80
N ALA A 88 5.21 1.51 24.08
CA ALA A 88 5.82 2.66 23.40
C ALA A 88 4.92 3.28 22.30
N LEU A 89 4.01 2.48 21.73
CA LEU A 89 3.06 2.90 20.70
C LEU A 89 1.62 3.01 21.18
N GLN A 90 1.37 3.00 22.50
CA GLN A 90 0.04 2.83 23.08
C GLN A 90 -1.05 3.71 22.41
N PRO A 91 -0.84 5.01 22.11
CA PRO A 91 -1.87 5.82 21.46
C PRO A 91 -2.32 5.29 20.09
N TRP A 92 -1.41 4.70 19.31
CA TRP A 92 -1.72 4.13 17.99
C TRP A 92 -2.13 2.66 18.09
N TRP A 93 -1.46 1.89 18.96
CA TRP A 93 -1.80 0.49 19.19
C TRP A 93 -3.23 0.35 19.75
N GLY A 94 -3.55 1.10 20.81
CA GLY A 94 -4.90 1.16 21.36
C GLY A 94 -5.93 1.68 20.36
N SER A 95 -5.53 2.54 19.42
CA SER A 95 -6.41 3.06 18.35
C SER A 95 -6.88 1.95 17.40
N VAL A 96 -6.02 0.98 17.04
CA VAL A 96 -6.35 -0.10 16.08
C VAL A 96 -7.03 -1.31 16.71
N GLN A 97 -6.85 -1.55 18.01
CA GLN A 97 -7.42 -2.72 18.70
C GLN A 97 -8.93 -2.93 18.48
N PRO A 98 -9.80 -1.89 18.51
CA PRO A 98 -11.22 -2.07 18.18
C PRO A 98 -11.47 -2.57 16.76
N ALA A 99 -10.64 -2.18 15.78
CA ALA A 99 -10.74 -2.67 14.41
C ALA A 99 -10.22 -4.11 14.31
N LEU A 100 -9.11 -4.43 14.98
CA LEU A 100 -8.54 -5.78 15.02
C LEU A 100 -9.54 -6.82 15.54
N ARG A 101 -10.32 -6.49 16.57
CA ARG A 101 -11.36 -7.39 17.12
C ARG A 101 -12.51 -7.70 16.15
N GLN A 102 -12.62 -6.98 15.03
CA GLN A 102 -13.66 -7.21 14.02
C GLN A 102 -13.18 -8.09 12.86
N ILE A 103 -11.91 -8.51 12.91
CA ILE A 103 -11.29 -9.38 11.91
C ILE A 103 -11.53 -10.85 12.24
N ALA A 104 -11.83 -11.62 11.21
CA ALA A 104 -11.92 -13.07 11.21
C ALA A 104 -11.30 -13.62 9.92
N ASP A 105 -11.14 -14.95 9.82
CA ASP A 105 -10.69 -15.66 8.61
C ASP A 105 -9.50 -14.98 7.90
N VAL A 106 -8.40 -14.76 8.62
CA VAL A 106 -7.19 -14.17 8.07
C VAL A 106 -6.58 -15.14 7.04
N ARG A 107 -6.44 -14.69 5.79
CA ARG A 107 -5.93 -15.47 4.65
C ARG A 107 -4.49 -15.13 4.31
N LEU A 108 -4.14 -13.84 4.38
CA LEU A 108 -2.80 -13.32 4.16
C LEU A 108 -2.50 -12.29 5.24
N VAL A 109 -1.24 -12.23 5.70
CA VAL A 109 -0.70 -11.21 6.60
C VAL A 109 0.72 -10.88 6.15
N GLU A 110 1.02 -9.59 5.96
CA GLU A 110 2.34 -9.09 5.51
C GLU A 110 2.91 -9.93 4.35
N ALA A 111 2.04 -10.27 3.40
CA ALA A 111 2.36 -11.24 2.35
C ALA A 111 2.94 -10.52 1.12
N PRO A 112 4.12 -10.92 0.61
CA PRO A 112 4.66 -10.40 -0.63
C PRO A 112 3.83 -10.89 -1.82
N LEU A 113 3.59 -9.98 -2.77
CA LEU A 113 2.76 -10.16 -3.95
C LEU A 113 3.49 -9.64 -5.18
N PHE A 114 3.05 -10.11 -6.35
CA PHE A 114 3.39 -9.49 -7.62
C PHE A 114 2.20 -9.57 -8.58
N HIS A 115 2.17 -8.66 -9.55
CA HIS A 115 1.17 -8.66 -10.61
C HIS A 115 1.84 -9.03 -11.95
N PRO A 116 1.61 -10.24 -12.51
CA PRO A 116 2.36 -10.75 -13.66
C PRO A 116 2.26 -9.86 -14.91
N VAL A 117 1.08 -9.29 -15.19
CA VAL A 117 0.87 -8.45 -16.38
C VAL A 117 1.42 -7.03 -16.20
N GLY A 118 1.45 -6.55 -14.95
CA GLY A 118 1.84 -5.17 -14.64
C GLY A 118 3.30 -5.06 -14.22
N CYS A 119 3.96 -6.20 -14.05
CA CYS A 119 5.33 -6.36 -13.59
C CYS A 119 5.69 -5.55 -12.35
N TYR A 120 4.75 -5.38 -11.41
CA TYR A 120 5.00 -4.68 -10.14
C TYR A 120 4.83 -5.63 -8.95
N GLY A 121 5.44 -5.27 -7.82
CA GLY A 121 5.36 -6.01 -6.57
C GLY A 121 4.78 -5.18 -5.42
N GLY A 122 4.46 -5.83 -4.32
CA GLY A 122 3.95 -5.18 -3.12
C GLY A 122 3.88 -6.14 -1.94
N THR A 123 3.69 -5.60 -0.74
CA THR A 123 3.37 -6.39 0.44
C THR A 123 1.98 -5.94 0.88
N ILE A 124 1.02 -6.86 0.86
CA ILE A 124 -0.31 -6.59 1.41
C ILE A 124 -0.27 -6.80 2.91
N ASP A 125 -0.81 -5.86 3.67
CA ASP A 125 -0.81 -5.99 5.12
C ASP A 125 -1.73 -7.13 5.56
N ALA A 126 -2.95 -7.20 5.02
CA ALA A 126 -3.84 -8.35 5.25
C ALA A 126 -4.87 -8.58 4.15
N LEU A 127 -5.24 -9.85 3.97
CA LEU A 127 -6.47 -10.28 3.31
C LEU A 127 -7.27 -11.09 4.34
N CYS A 128 -8.45 -10.61 4.74
CA CYS A 128 -9.21 -11.22 5.83
C CYS A 128 -10.71 -10.93 5.70
N ARG A 129 -11.54 -11.55 6.54
CA ARG A 129 -12.93 -11.10 6.73
C ARG A 129 -12.98 -9.97 7.76
N PHE A 130 -13.60 -8.86 7.40
CA PHE A 130 -13.87 -7.75 8.32
C PHE A 130 -15.38 -7.54 8.39
N GLN A 131 -15.99 -7.77 9.56
CA GLN A 131 -17.45 -7.80 9.72
C GLN A 131 -18.15 -8.73 8.69
N GLY A 132 -17.59 -9.93 8.48
CA GLY A 132 -18.15 -10.97 7.59
C GLY A 132 -17.79 -10.83 6.11
N GLU A 133 -17.30 -9.69 5.65
CA GLU A 133 -16.93 -9.44 4.25
C GLU A 133 -15.43 -9.69 4.00
N LEU A 134 -15.06 -10.43 2.95
CA LEU A 134 -13.67 -10.63 2.55
C LEU A 134 -13.13 -9.33 1.93
N VAL A 135 -12.08 -8.76 2.54
CA VAL A 135 -11.51 -7.46 2.16
C VAL A 135 -9.98 -7.50 2.13
N ALA A 136 -9.39 -6.72 1.22
CA ALA A 136 -8.00 -6.31 1.37
C ALA A 136 -7.92 -5.18 2.40
N LEU A 137 -6.96 -5.26 3.32
CA LEU A 137 -6.81 -4.29 4.40
C LEU A 137 -5.40 -3.70 4.37
N ASP A 138 -5.33 -2.37 4.52
CA ASP A 138 -4.11 -1.60 4.63
C ASP A 138 -4.15 -0.73 5.91
N TRP A 139 -3.18 -0.94 6.80
CA TRP A 139 -3.01 -0.19 8.04
C TRP A 139 -2.15 1.04 7.78
N LYS A 140 -2.54 2.15 8.39
CA LYS A 140 -1.81 3.41 8.29
C LYS A 140 -1.72 4.06 9.66
N SER A 141 -0.62 4.77 9.93
CA SER A 141 -0.48 5.60 11.13
C SER A 141 -0.41 7.08 10.78
N ALA A 142 -1.02 7.92 11.61
CA ALA A 142 -0.93 9.37 11.51
C ALA A 142 -0.94 10.02 12.90
N GLU A 143 -0.45 11.25 13.01
CA GLU A 143 -0.56 12.02 14.25
C GLU A 143 -2.01 12.39 14.56
N ARG A 144 -2.77 12.75 13.51
CA ARG A 144 -4.15 13.23 13.60
C ARG A 144 -5.03 12.43 12.64
N PRO A 145 -6.34 12.31 12.93
CA PRO A 145 -7.30 11.79 11.96
C PRO A 145 -7.22 12.58 10.66
N LYS A 146 -7.19 11.87 9.54
CA LYS A 146 -7.34 12.47 8.21
C LYS A 146 -8.82 12.49 7.82
N ARG A 147 -9.19 13.29 6.82
CA ARG A 147 -10.47 13.14 6.10
C ARG A 147 -10.25 12.22 4.90
N ARG A 148 -11.31 11.63 4.35
CA ARG A 148 -11.22 10.74 3.16
C ARG A 148 -10.48 11.41 1.98
N ALA A 149 -10.75 12.70 1.74
CA ALA A 149 -10.09 13.49 0.69
C ALA A 149 -8.58 13.70 0.90
N TRP A 150 -8.07 13.45 2.10
CA TRP A 150 -6.65 13.64 2.46
C TRP A 150 -5.89 12.32 2.62
N LEU A 151 -6.46 11.21 2.15
CA LEU A 151 -5.79 9.91 2.14
C LEU A 151 -4.67 9.83 1.08
N GLY A 152 -4.64 10.77 0.13
CA GLY A 152 -3.60 10.81 -0.91
C GLY A 152 -3.58 9.51 -1.71
N ASP A 153 -2.39 8.90 -1.82
CA ASP A 153 -2.16 7.69 -2.61
C ASP A 153 -2.60 6.39 -1.91
N TYR A 154 -3.08 6.41 -0.65
CA TYR A 154 -3.45 5.16 0.04
C TYR A 154 -4.51 4.32 -0.71
N PRO A 155 -5.57 4.90 -1.30
CA PRO A 155 -6.52 4.11 -2.08
C PRO A 155 -5.93 3.55 -3.37
N LEU A 156 -4.93 4.23 -3.98
CA LEU A 156 -4.20 3.69 -5.14
C LEU A 156 -3.37 2.47 -4.73
N GLN A 157 -2.67 2.56 -3.60
CA GLN A 157 -1.89 1.46 -3.03
C GLN A 157 -2.78 0.24 -2.74
N LEU A 158 -3.92 0.46 -2.06
CA LEU A 158 -4.89 -0.59 -1.76
C LEU A 158 -5.45 -1.24 -3.05
N ALA A 159 -5.79 -0.44 -4.06
CA ALA A 159 -6.28 -0.96 -5.34
C ALA A 159 -5.19 -1.76 -6.09
N ALA A 160 -3.94 -1.31 -6.05
CA ALA A 160 -2.82 -2.03 -6.64
C ALA A 160 -2.59 -3.40 -5.99
N TYR A 161 -2.65 -3.47 -4.65
CA TYR A 161 -2.54 -4.72 -3.90
C TYR A 161 -3.72 -5.65 -4.18
N LEU A 162 -4.94 -5.13 -4.19
CA LEU A 162 -6.13 -5.91 -4.52
C LEU A 162 -6.05 -6.50 -5.94
N GLY A 163 -5.59 -5.71 -6.91
CA GLY A 163 -5.33 -6.19 -8.27
C GLY A 163 -4.31 -7.34 -8.30
N ALA A 164 -3.21 -7.20 -7.56
CA ALA A 164 -2.17 -8.24 -7.46
C ALA A 164 -2.70 -9.51 -6.79
N VAL A 165 -3.42 -9.39 -5.67
CA VAL A 165 -4.06 -10.53 -4.97
C VAL A 165 -5.02 -11.27 -5.90
N ASN A 166 -5.95 -10.55 -6.53
CA ASN A 166 -6.95 -11.16 -7.41
C ASN A 166 -6.29 -11.88 -8.58
N ARG A 167 -5.23 -11.30 -9.15
CA ARG A 167 -4.50 -11.91 -10.27
C ARG A 167 -3.67 -13.12 -9.85
N LEU A 168 -3.00 -13.06 -8.70
CA LEU A 168 -2.07 -14.09 -8.23
C LEU A 168 -2.80 -15.34 -7.72
N TYR A 169 -3.92 -15.15 -7.01
CA TYR A 169 -4.65 -16.22 -6.35
C TYR A 169 -5.96 -16.59 -7.07
N ASP A 170 -6.21 -16.04 -8.26
CA ASP A 170 -7.45 -16.20 -9.02
C ASP A 170 -8.71 -15.89 -8.17
N LEU A 171 -8.67 -14.77 -7.45
CA LEU A 171 -9.74 -14.31 -6.58
C LEU A 171 -10.55 -13.17 -7.22
N ARG A 172 -11.72 -12.91 -6.64
CA ARG A 172 -12.62 -11.82 -7.04
C ARG A 172 -13.00 -10.93 -5.86
N VAL A 173 -12.01 -10.58 -5.05
CA VAL A 173 -12.20 -9.66 -3.93
C VAL A 173 -12.46 -8.27 -4.49
N ALA A 174 -13.57 -7.66 -4.09
CA ALA A 174 -14.04 -6.38 -4.64
C ALA A 174 -14.10 -5.26 -3.59
N SER A 175 -13.70 -5.54 -2.35
CA SER A 175 -13.83 -4.63 -1.23
C SER A 175 -12.50 -4.46 -0.51
N GLY A 176 -12.29 -3.26 0.02
CA GLY A 176 -11.03 -2.91 0.64
C GLY A 176 -11.22 -1.89 1.76
N ILE A 177 -10.33 -1.94 2.74
CA ILE A 177 -10.39 -1.11 3.94
C ILE A 177 -9.03 -0.48 4.20
N ILE A 178 -9.01 0.83 4.45
CA ILE A 178 -7.87 1.49 5.09
C ILE A 178 -8.22 1.75 6.55
N VAL A 179 -7.38 1.26 7.46
CA VAL A 179 -7.51 1.54 8.90
C VAL A 179 -6.42 2.52 9.31
N LEU A 180 -6.83 3.76 9.63
CA LEU A 180 -5.92 4.83 10.01
C LEU A 180 -5.87 4.99 11.53
N ALA A 181 -4.81 4.46 12.14
CA ALA A 181 -4.46 4.65 13.53
C ALA A 181 -4.02 6.08 13.82
N HIS A 182 -4.51 6.66 14.92
CA HIS A 182 -4.11 7.98 15.36
C HIS A 182 -4.25 8.14 16.87
N ARG A 183 -3.60 9.16 17.45
CA ARG A 183 -3.58 9.38 18.90
C ARG A 183 -4.93 9.81 19.50
N GLN A 184 -5.84 10.35 18.69
CA GLN A 184 -7.09 10.97 19.16
C GLN A 184 -8.25 9.95 19.32
N GLY A 185 -7.98 8.77 19.88
CA GLY A 185 -8.98 7.71 20.11
C GLY A 185 -8.99 6.61 19.05
N ALA A 186 -10.15 6.00 18.82
CA ALA A 186 -10.31 4.86 17.92
C ALA A 186 -9.93 5.19 16.47
N ALA A 187 -9.36 4.21 15.76
CA ALA A 187 -8.89 4.37 14.39
C ALA A 187 -10.03 4.75 13.44
N ARG A 188 -9.70 5.55 12.42
CA ARG A 188 -10.64 5.85 11.33
C ARG A 188 -10.62 4.73 10.31
N ILE A 189 -11.78 4.14 10.06
CA ILE A 189 -11.96 3.07 9.09
C ILE A 189 -12.56 3.66 7.81
N TYR A 190 -11.87 3.49 6.69
CA TYR A 190 -12.33 3.89 5.36
C TYR A 190 -12.63 2.64 4.54
N ARG A 191 -13.93 2.42 4.27
CA ARG A 191 -14.38 1.37 3.37
C ARG A 191 -14.41 1.87 1.94
N PHE A 192 -13.94 1.02 1.02
CA PHE A 192 -13.97 1.25 -0.41
C PHE A 192 -14.73 0.10 -1.08
N SER A 193 -15.77 0.46 -1.81
CA SER A 193 -16.58 -0.47 -2.59
C SER A 193 -15.89 -0.85 -3.91
N GLY A 194 -16.37 -1.93 -4.55
CA GLY A 194 -15.88 -2.35 -5.86
C GLY A 194 -15.87 -1.25 -6.92
N PRO A 195 -16.94 -0.46 -7.10
CA PRO A 195 -16.93 0.68 -8.02
C PRO A 195 -15.85 1.72 -7.71
N GLU A 196 -15.61 2.02 -6.43
CA GLU A 196 -14.57 2.98 -6.02
C GLU A 196 -13.17 2.42 -6.27
N LEU A 197 -12.92 1.16 -5.88
CA LEU A 197 -11.64 0.50 -6.09
C LEU A 197 -11.33 0.31 -7.58
N ARG A 198 -12.34 0.11 -8.43
CA ARG A 198 -12.14 0.12 -9.89
C ARG A 198 -11.65 1.47 -10.41
N ARG A 199 -12.18 2.59 -9.88
CA ARG A 199 -11.69 3.93 -10.25
C ARG A 199 -10.23 4.11 -9.83
N TYR A 200 -9.88 3.73 -8.61
CA TYR A 200 -8.50 3.79 -8.12
C TYR A 200 -7.58 2.81 -8.85
N TRP A 201 -8.07 1.65 -9.26
CA TRP A 201 -7.34 0.69 -10.10
C TRP A 201 -6.97 1.30 -11.45
N PHE A 202 -7.90 1.95 -12.14
CA PHE A 202 -7.58 2.64 -13.39
C PHE A 202 -6.61 3.81 -13.20
N ALA A 203 -6.78 4.59 -12.13
CA ALA A 203 -5.83 5.65 -11.79
C ALA A 203 -4.43 5.08 -11.48
N TRP A 204 -4.35 3.96 -10.77
CA TRP A 204 -3.11 3.22 -10.53
C TRP A 204 -2.47 2.74 -11.84
N LEU A 205 -3.24 2.14 -12.75
CA LEU A 205 -2.73 1.67 -14.04
C LEU A 205 -2.15 2.81 -14.89
N LYS A 206 -2.73 4.01 -14.85
CA LYS A 206 -2.14 5.19 -15.50
C LYS A 206 -0.77 5.53 -14.92
N ARG A 207 -0.63 5.50 -13.59
CA ARG A 207 0.66 5.71 -12.90
C ARG A 207 1.66 4.61 -13.22
N LEU A 208 1.21 3.36 -13.30
CA LEU A 208 2.05 2.22 -13.68
C LEU A 208 2.56 2.34 -15.12
N VAL A 209 1.68 2.69 -16.07
CA VAL A 209 2.08 2.95 -17.47
C VAL A 209 3.05 4.12 -17.55
N GLN A 210 2.79 5.23 -16.85
CA GLN A 210 3.70 6.36 -16.77
C GLN A 210 5.09 5.92 -16.29
N PHE A 211 5.16 5.17 -15.18
CA PHE A 211 6.42 4.66 -14.63
C PHE A 211 7.20 3.86 -15.67
N TRP A 212 6.56 2.85 -16.28
CA TRP A 212 7.22 2.01 -17.28
C TRP A 212 7.58 2.77 -18.55
N SER A 213 6.81 3.78 -18.93
CA SER A 213 7.10 4.60 -20.11
C SER A 213 8.33 5.50 -19.93
N THR A 214 8.70 5.79 -18.68
CA THR A 214 9.88 6.61 -18.33
C THR A 214 11.03 5.80 -17.74
N ASN A 215 10.85 4.49 -17.54
CA ASN A 215 11.86 3.64 -16.93
C ASN A 215 12.74 2.98 -18.00
N ASP A 216 13.69 3.74 -18.53
CA ASP A 216 14.59 3.26 -19.61
C ASP A 216 15.63 2.24 -19.11
N SER A 217 15.72 2.01 -17.79
CA SER A 217 16.67 1.06 -17.20
C SER A 217 16.28 -0.41 -17.39
N ASP A 218 15.00 -0.70 -17.59
CA ASP A 218 14.52 -2.06 -17.85
C ASP A 218 14.23 -2.23 -19.35
N PRO A 219 14.93 -3.13 -20.06
CA PRO A 219 14.74 -3.32 -21.50
C PRO A 219 13.34 -3.83 -21.86
N ARG A 220 12.56 -4.31 -20.88
CA ARG A 220 11.19 -4.81 -21.08
C ARG A 220 10.14 -3.70 -20.99
N SER A 221 10.50 -2.48 -20.58
CA SER A 221 9.56 -1.39 -20.30
C SER A 221 8.53 -1.16 -21.40
N ALA A 222 8.94 -1.06 -22.66
CA ALA A 222 8.02 -0.87 -23.79
C ALA A 222 7.05 -2.05 -23.97
N GLN A 223 7.53 -3.28 -23.81
CA GLN A 223 6.71 -4.49 -23.89
C GLN A 223 5.70 -4.54 -22.74
N ILE A 224 6.10 -4.18 -21.52
CA ILE A 224 5.23 -4.16 -20.34
C ILE A 224 4.10 -3.14 -20.52
N VAL A 225 4.40 -1.94 -21.07
CA VAL A 225 3.37 -0.94 -21.38
C VAL A 225 2.33 -1.51 -22.35
N GLU A 226 2.76 -2.18 -23.42
CA GLU A 226 1.85 -2.77 -24.39
C GLU A 226 1.00 -3.90 -23.79
N GLN A 227 1.61 -4.75 -22.95
CA GLN A 227 0.92 -5.80 -22.21
C GLN A 227 -0.18 -5.23 -21.30
N ILE A 228 0.12 -4.14 -20.57
CA ILE A 228 -0.85 -3.47 -19.70
C ILE A 228 -2.00 -2.91 -20.54
N ARG A 229 -1.71 -2.22 -21.65
CA ARG A 229 -2.75 -1.63 -22.53
C ARG A 229 -3.63 -2.70 -23.16
N THR A 230 -3.05 -3.81 -23.58
CA THR A 230 -3.79 -4.95 -24.13
C THR A 230 -4.69 -5.60 -23.07
N ALA A 231 -4.17 -5.85 -21.87
CA ALA A 231 -4.94 -6.49 -20.80
C ALA A 231 -6.00 -5.57 -20.18
N TYR A 232 -5.77 -4.25 -20.23
CA TYR A 232 -6.65 -3.23 -19.66
C TYR A 232 -6.92 -2.10 -20.67
N PRO A 233 -7.74 -2.35 -21.71
CA PRO A 233 -7.94 -1.41 -22.83
C PRO A 233 -8.42 -0.02 -22.40
N ALA A 234 -9.17 0.08 -21.30
CA ALA A 234 -9.65 1.34 -20.75
C ALA A 234 -8.53 2.31 -20.31
N VAL A 235 -7.29 1.84 -20.19
CA VAL A 235 -6.11 2.69 -19.91
C VAL A 235 -5.66 3.45 -21.17
N GLY A 236 -5.88 2.89 -22.37
CA GLY A 236 -5.45 3.47 -23.65
C GLY A 236 -6.40 4.53 -24.24
N THR A 237 -7.64 4.63 -23.76
CA THR A 237 -8.67 5.52 -24.32
C THR A 237 -8.66 6.93 -23.70
N GLN A 238 -7.67 7.26 -22.86
CA GLN A 238 -7.55 8.58 -22.23
C GLN A 238 -6.08 9.00 -22.15
N ILE A 239 -5.52 9.40 -23.29
CA ILE A 239 -4.32 10.25 -23.39
C ILE A 239 -4.72 11.44 -24.26
#